data_AF-A0AA43P6A9-F1
#
_entry.id   AF-A0AA43P6A9-F1
#
_cell.length_a   1.000
_cell.length_b   1.000
_cell.length_c   1.000
_cell.angle_alpha   90.00
_cell.angle_beta   90.00
_cell.angle_gamma   90.00
#
_symmetry.space_group_name_H-M   'P 1'
#
loop_
_entity.id
_entity.type
_entity.pdbx_description
1 polymer ?
#
loop_
_entity_poly.entity_id
_entity_poly.type
_entity_poly.pdbx_seq_one_letter_code
_entity_poly.pdbx_strand_id
1 'polypeptide(L)'
;MTSAVDGLKQRFMNISQPDADGVYRNGAAKRKARTDLAMDCLTKLWQEACQTVSFDVPQVGIGLGAVGSLARGQVGPSSDLDLVVIYEPHALTDQQLNELANKLWYPIWDSGLDLDQSVRTRAQCEAVTDHDLPAAMGWLDVVPIAGDAQLIESTAVSILERWRRAARKRLPELLGSAKSRLDEFGRMAYDNQPDIKESRGGLRDSVLVSALTASWLADRPHGQYDDAVERLLDVRDCIHLVANKDTNMLLAPYQARVSAMLGLADPTLPSGEREAKSIDDLQTLLARVGRQIAFSLDSTASRAEHSLTHEKPRFAFFQVFQPRGGGKRQAPTFDVVAPGIAKHEEEIVLAPGADPKSDSCLALRAAVAAAEFGLPIAPGTLQNLKSCPIDDRTWNDESRSLFLRLLASGPALLQVWEEIDFVDIPGRLIPEWLAIRNRPSASAAHRYTIDRHSVEVVTRLGRETPRGNRYDDRHYQALLLAGILHDIGKRPGVADHAAEGARHASTVLKRMGFDRDIIWWVTLLVREHLTLSEFATGQNPNDPNVGDELASRLDHDPLLLDMLFDLTRADGSSLGATSGETISKQYGWSKWRETLVRTMYNATRYHM
;
A
#
# COMPACT_ATOMS: atom_id res chain seq x y z
N MET A 1 -31.05 36.58 7.10
CA MET A 1 -30.50 35.81 8.21
C MET A 1 -29.20 35.19 7.73
N THR A 2 -28.13 35.24 8.50
CA THR A 2 -26.92 34.47 8.24
C THR A 2 -27.30 32.99 8.30
N SER A 3 -26.96 32.22 7.27
CA SER A 3 -27.32 30.80 7.19
C SER A 3 -26.63 29.98 8.28
N ALA A 4 -27.25 28.90 8.75
CA ALA A 4 -26.66 27.98 9.73
C ALA A 4 -25.28 27.42 9.34
N VAL A 5 -24.99 27.33 8.04
CA VAL A 5 -23.72 26.84 7.47
C VAL A 5 -22.73 27.96 7.15
N ASP A 6 -23.04 29.22 7.47
CA ASP A 6 -22.13 30.33 7.22
C ASP A 6 -20.79 30.13 7.95
N GLY A 7 -19.69 30.32 7.21
CA GLY A 7 -18.32 30.08 7.68
C GLY A 7 -18.02 28.65 8.15
N LEU A 8 -18.78 27.63 7.71
CA LEU A 8 -18.61 26.25 8.19
C LEU A 8 -17.20 25.71 7.95
N LYS A 9 -16.59 25.99 6.78
CA LYS A 9 -15.18 25.63 6.52
C LYS A 9 -14.24 26.21 7.56
N GLN A 10 -14.36 27.50 7.88
CA GLN A 10 -13.49 28.12 8.88
C GLN A 10 -13.68 27.50 10.26
N ARG A 11 -14.91 27.13 10.62
CA ARG A 11 -15.21 26.44 11.89
C ARG A 11 -14.60 25.03 11.92
N PHE A 12 -14.64 24.29 10.81
CA PHE A 12 -13.93 23.01 10.68
C PHE A 12 -12.42 23.19 10.85
N MET A 13 -11.84 24.18 10.20
CA MET A 13 -10.41 24.49 10.32
C MET A 13 -10.04 24.87 11.75
N ASN A 14 -10.90 25.62 12.47
CA ASN A 14 -10.67 26.02 13.86
C ASN A 14 -10.70 24.82 14.82
N ILE A 15 -11.66 23.91 14.68
CA ILE A 15 -11.73 22.66 15.47
C ILE A 15 -10.49 21.78 15.22
N SER A 16 -9.95 21.86 14.02
CA SER A 16 -8.85 21.01 13.55
C SER A 16 -7.47 21.55 13.90
N GLN A 17 -7.34 22.73 14.50
CA GLN A 17 -6.02 23.30 14.78
C GLN A 17 -5.17 22.35 15.62
N PRO A 18 -3.84 22.30 15.38
CA PRO A 18 -2.93 21.58 16.27
C PRO A 18 -2.94 22.20 17.67
N ASP A 19 -2.38 21.48 18.63
CA ASP A 19 -2.24 21.96 20.00
C ASP A 19 -1.22 23.13 20.06
N ALA A 20 -1.05 23.77 21.22
CA ALA A 20 -0.20 24.95 21.37
C ALA A 20 1.28 24.74 20.98
N ASP A 21 1.75 23.48 21.01
CA ASP A 21 3.09 23.09 20.58
C ASP A 21 3.19 22.79 19.06
N GLY A 22 2.12 23.00 18.31
CA GLY A 22 2.06 22.78 16.87
C GLY A 22 1.79 21.33 16.45
N VAL A 23 1.57 20.42 17.41
CA VAL A 23 1.32 19.00 17.13
C VAL A 23 -0.18 18.70 17.10
N TYR A 24 -0.64 17.99 16.07
CA TYR A 24 -2.00 17.51 15.90
C TYR A 24 -2.21 16.23 16.71
N ARG A 25 -2.87 16.37 17.87
CA ARG A 25 -3.31 15.25 18.71
C ARG A 25 -4.83 15.12 18.71
N ASN A 26 -5.29 13.95 19.18
CA ASN A 26 -6.71 13.64 19.37
C ASN A 26 -7.54 13.75 18.08
N GLY A 27 -6.99 13.31 16.95
CA GLY A 27 -7.64 13.44 15.65
C GLY A 27 -9.04 12.82 15.59
N ALA A 28 -9.26 11.67 16.22
CA ALA A 28 -10.58 11.04 16.32
C ALA A 28 -11.62 11.94 17.01
N ALA A 29 -11.25 12.60 18.12
CA ALA A 29 -12.13 13.53 18.83
C ALA A 29 -12.42 14.79 17.99
N LYS A 30 -11.40 15.31 17.28
CA LYS A 30 -11.56 16.46 16.36
C LYS A 30 -12.47 16.11 15.18
N ARG A 31 -12.32 14.92 14.57
CA ARG A 31 -13.21 14.37 13.53
C ARG A 31 -14.65 14.28 14.04
N LYS A 32 -14.85 13.69 15.22
CA LYS A 32 -16.18 13.61 15.85
C LYS A 32 -16.80 15.00 16.03
N ALA A 33 -16.05 15.96 16.60
CA ALA A 33 -16.56 17.31 16.81
C ALA A 33 -16.93 18.03 15.50
N ARG A 34 -16.17 17.82 14.42
CA ARG A 34 -16.55 18.33 13.08
C ARG A 34 -17.81 17.67 12.55
N THR A 35 -17.94 16.35 12.68
CA THR A 35 -19.14 15.62 12.27
C THR A 35 -20.36 16.12 13.05
N ASP A 36 -20.30 16.19 14.37
CA ASP A 36 -21.41 16.67 15.21
C ASP A 36 -21.80 18.10 14.78
N LEU A 37 -20.81 18.98 14.56
CA LEU A 37 -21.03 20.34 14.09
C LEU A 37 -21.72 20.39 12.71
N ALA A 38 -21.27 19.54 11.78
CA ALA A 38 -21.83 19.46 10.44
C ALA A 38 -23.29 19.02 10.48
N MET A 39 -23.58 17.94 11.22
CA MET A 39 -24.93 17.40 11.39
C MET A 39 -25.88 18.44 12.01
N ASP A 40 -25.43 19.15 13.05
CA ASP A 40 -26.22 20.22 13.68
C ASP A 40 -26.49 21.39 12.73
N CYS A 41 -25.47 21.83 11.98
CA CYS A 41 -25.61 22.93 11.02
C CYS A 41 -26.52 22.55 9.85
N LEU A 42 -26.41 21.33 9.32
CA LEU A 42 -27.26 20.84 8.23
C LEU A 42 -28.70 20.64 8.68
N THR A 43 -28.92 20.20 9.92
CA THR A 43 -30.28 20.11 10.50
C THR A 43 -30.94 21.48 10.61
N LYS A 44 -30.19 22.50 11.06
CA LYS A 44 -30.68 23.88 11.12
C LYS A 44 -30.91 24.47 9.73
N LEU A 45 -30.01 24.20 8.79
CA LEU A 45 -30.16 24.62 7.40
C LEU A 45 -31.42 24.02 6.75
N TRP A 46 -31.72 22.75 7.03
CA TRP A 46 -32.96 22.12 6.60
C TRP A 46 -34.20 22.86 7.13
N GLN A 47 -34.19 23.26 8.40
CA GLN A 47 -35.28 24.02 9.00
C GLN A 47 -35.42 25.41 8.39
N GLU A 48 -34.30 26.12 8.16
CA GLU A 48 -34.27 27.41 7.46
C GLU A 48 -34.83 27.29 6.04
N ALA A 49 -34.44 26.24 5.30
CA ALA A 49 -34.95 25.99 3.96
C ALA A 49 -36.46 25.74 3.99
N CYS A 50 -36.95 24.88 4.90
CA CYS A 50 -38.39 24.62 5.04
C CYS A 50 -39.21 25.88 5.40
N GLN A 51 -38.64 26.83 6.14
CA GLN A 51 -39.31 28.08 6.50
C GLN A 51 -39.29 29.14 5.40
N THR A 52 -38.42 29.00 4.40
CA THR A 52 -38.20 30.04 3.38
C THR A 52 -38.76 29.69 2.00
N VAL A 53 -39.07 28.42 1.76
CA VAL A 53 -39.76 27.98 0.55
C VAL A 53 -41.22 28.44 0.52
N SER A 54 -41.78 28.55 -0.68
CA SER A 54 -43.13 29.08 -0.93
C SER A 54 -44.29 28.16 -0.54
N PHE A 55 -44.00 27.01 0.09
CA PHE A 55 -44.95 25.94 0.38
C PHE A 55 -44.61 25.23 1.70
N ASP A 56 -45.56 24.48 2.26
CA ASP A 56 -45.30 23.66 3.45
C ASP A 56 -44.59 22.36 3.05
N VAL A 57 -43.36 22.17 3.52
CA VAL A 57 -42.61 20.93 3.31
C VAL A 57 -43.22 19.81 4.18
N PRO A 58 -43.64 18.67 3.59
CA PRO A 58 -44.24 17.58 4.35
C PRO A 58 -43.21 16.94 5.29
N GLN A 59 -43.65 16.52 6.48
CA GLN A 59 -42.79 15.83 7.46
C GLN A 59 -42.48 14.37 7.09
N VAL A 60 -43.21 13.80 6.13
CA VAL A 60 -43.11 12.42 5.66
C VAL A 60 -42.98 12.42 4.14
N GLY A 61 -42.20 11.49 3.59
CA GLY A 61 -42.00 11.35 2.15
C GLY A 61 -40.90 12.26 1.59
N ILE A 62 -40.14 12.97 2.42
CA ILE A 62 -38.89 13.63 2.02
C ILE A 62 -37.94 13.75 3.21
N GLY A 63 -36.66 13.44 3.01
CA GLY A 63 -35.62 13.53 4.03
C GLY A 63 -34.26 13.88 3.44
N LEU A 64 -33.41 14.45 4.28
CA LEU A 64 -32.01 14.74 4.01
C LEU A 64 -31.14 13.72 4.77
N GLY A 65 -30.22 13.08 4.06
CA GLY A 65 -29.24 12.14 4.61
C GLY A 65 -27.81 12.54 4.28
N ALA A 66 -26.88 12.10 5.11
CA ALA A 66 -25.44 12.12 4.83
C ALA A 66 -25.01 10.76 4.29
N VAL A 67 -24.04 10.78 3.38
CA VAL A 67 -23.31 9.58 2.96
C VAL A 67 -21.81 9.77 3.20
N GLY A 68 -21.02 8.75 2.85
CA GLY A 68 -19.58 8.92 2.74
C GLY A 68 -18.88 9.27 4.06
N SER A 69 -17.94 10.22 4.00
CA SER A 69 -17.06 10.51 5.14
C SER A 69 -17.80 11.16 6.32
N LEU A 70 -18.84 11.94 6.04
CA LEU A 70 -19.68 12.56 7.06
C LEU A 70 -20.45 11.49 7.85
N ALA A 71 -21.10 10.57 7.15
CA ALA A 71 -21.85 9.48 7.76
C ALA A 71 -20.97 8.54 8.60
N ARG A 72 -19.73 8.31 8.19
CA ARG A 72 -18.75 7.51 8.95
C ARG A 72 -18.14 8.24 10.15
N GLY A 73 -18.42 9.52 10.35
CA GLY A 73 -17.76 10.32 11.39
C GLY A 73 -16.30 10.64 11.10
N GLN A 74 -15.91 10.61 9.82
CA GLN A 74 -14.52 10.72 9.35
C GLN A 74 -14.26 12.00 8.54
N VAL A 75 -15.09 13.04 8.70
CA VAL A 75 -14.96 14.28 7.92
C VAL A 75 -13.64 15.00 8.22
N GLY A 76 -12.91 15.36 7.16
CA GLY A 76 -11.66 16.10 7.26
C GLY A 76 -11.87 17.62 7.43
N PRO A 77 -10.80 18.38 7.73
CA PRO A 77 -10.88 19.84 7.92
C PRO A 77 -11.37 20.62 6.70
N SER A 78 -11.13 20.07 5.52
CA SER A 78 -11.53 20.65 4.21
C SER A 78 -12.25 19.62 3.33
N SER A 79 -12.76 18.53 3.90
CA SER A 79 -13.49 17.53 3.11
C SER A 79 -14.78 18.09 2.55
N ASP A 80 -15.14 17.60 1.37
CA ASP A 80 -16.49 17.67 0.82
C ASP A 80 -17.56 17.14 1.79
N LEU A 81 -18.78 17.65 1.61
CA LEU A 81 -19.99 17.10 2.23
C LEU A 81 -20.74 16.28 1.18
N ASP A 82 -20.87 14.97 1.42
CA ASP A 82 -21.67 14.09 0.56
C ASP A 82 -23.10 14.01 1.10
N LEU A 83 -24.05 14.65 0.42
CA LEU A 83 -25.44 14.79 0.88
C LEU A 83 -26.45 14.21 -0.13
N VAL A 84 -27.55 13.69 0.40
CA VAL A 84 -28.65 13.20 -0.43
C VAL A 84 -30.00 13.61 0.11
N VAL A 85 -30.85 14.14 -0.77
CA VAL A 85 -32.28 14.29 -0.52
C VAL A 85 -32.99 13.09 -1.13
N ILE A 86 -33.68 12.32 -0.27
CA ILE A 86 -34.54 11.21 -0.69
C ILE A 86 -35.98 11.64 -0.56
N TYR A 87 -36.77 11.44 -1.62
CA TYR A 87 -38.18 11.83 -1.62
C TYR A 87 -39.08 10.80 -2.31
N GLU A 88 -40.36 10.84 -1.98
CA GLU A 88 -41.42 10.09 -2.67
C GLU A 88 -42.03 10.98 -3.76
N PRO A 89 -42.29 10.46 -4.98
CA PRO A 89 -42.80 11.27 -6.10
C PRO A 89 -44.11 12.02 -5.82
N HIS A 90 -44.91 11.52 -4.87
CA HIS A 90 -46.18 12.15 -4.48
C HIS A 90 -46.03 13.21 -3.38
N ALA A 91 -44.83 13.37 -2.79
CA ALA A 91 -44.61 14.26 -1.65
C ALA A 91 -44.50 15.72 -2.08
N LEU A 92 -43.75 15.99 -3.16
CA LEU A 92 -43.53 17.33 -3.71
C LEU A 92 -43.53 17.30 -5.24
N THR A 93 -43.97 18.41 -5.84
CA THR A 93 -43.79 18.63 -7.29
C THR A 93 -42.32 18.94 -7.62
N ASP A 94 -41.90 18.74 -8.88
CA ASP A 94 -40.53 19.03 -9.32
C ASP A 94 -40.13 20.50 -9.09
N GLN A 95 -41.07 21.43 -9.22
CA GLN A 95 -40.81 22.85 -8.95
C GLN A 95 -40.53 23.10 -7.47
N GLN A 96 -41.34 22.52 -6.58
CA GLN A 96 -41.16 22.62 -5.13
C GLN A 96 -39.85 21.95 -4.67
N LEU A 97 -39.54 20.77 -5.22
CA LEU A 97 -38.32 20.05 -4.93
C LEU A 97 -37.08 20.84 -5.33
N ASN A 98 -37.07 21.43 -6.53
CA ASN A 98 -35.98 22.29 -6.99
C ASN A 98 -35.84 23.54 -6.13
N GLU A 99 -36.95 24.15 -5.71
CA GLU A 99 -36.92 25.30 -4.80
C GLU A 99 -36.27 24.94 -3.45
N LEU A 100 -36.69 23.83 -2.84
CA LEU A 100 -36.12 23.34 -1.58
C LEU A 100 -34.63 22.96 -1.73
N ALA A 101 -34.29 22.20 -2.77
CA ALA A 101 -32.92 21.79 -3.05
C ALA A 101 -31.99 23.00 -3.21
N ASN A 102 -32.41 24.03 -3.96
CA ASN A 102 -31.65 25.27 -4.11
C ASN A 102 -31.44 25.99 -2.78
N LYS A 103 -32.45 26.01 -1.90
CA LYS A 103 -32.34 26.60 -0.55
C LYS A 103 -31.40 25.82 0.37
N LEU A 104 -31.15 24.54 0.10
CA LEU A 104 -30.17 23.72 0.81
C LEU A 104 -28.76 23.87 0.23
N TRP A 105 -28.60 23.82 -1.10
CA TRP A 105 -27.30 23.69 -1.74
C TRP A 105 -26.53 25.01 -1.84
N TYR A 106 -27.19 26.12 -2.21
CA TYR A 106 -26.51 27.40 -2.37
C TYR A 106 -25.79 27.86 -1.09
N PRO A 107 -26.41 27.80 0.10
CA PRO A 107 -25.72 28.18 1.34
C PRO A 107 -24.49 27.32 1.65
N ILE A 108 -24.48 26.05 1.26
CA ILE A 108 -23.33 25.16 1.47
C ILE A 108 -22.19 25.53 0.52
N TRP A 109 -22.47 25.75 -0.77
CA TRP A 109 -21.47 26.25 -1.72
C TRP A 109 -20.88 27.60 -1.26
N ASP A 110 -21.72 28.48 -0.71
CA ASP A 110 -21.28 29.77 -0.17
C ASP A 110 -20.48 29.65 1.15
N SER A 111 -20.55 28.51 1.84
CA SER A 111 -19.80 28.26 3.08
C SER A 111 -18.30 28.02 2.87
N GLY A 112 -17.88 27.85 1.61
CA GLY A 112 -16.51 27.55 1.20
C GLY A 112 -16.12 26.07 1.27
N LEU A 113 -17.06 25.18 1.63
CA LEU A 113 -16.90 23.72 1.49
C LEU A 113 -17.39 23.24 0.13
N ASP A 114 -16.75 22.20 -0.38
CA ASP A 114 -17.25 21.47 -1.54
C ASP A 114 -18.45 20.60 -1.14
N LEU A 115 -19.36 20.37 -2.09
CA LEU A 115 -20.60 19.62 -1.89
C LEU A 115 -20.79 18.65 -3.05
N ASP A 116 -20.82 17.36 -2.74
CA ASP A 116 -21.39 16.34 -3.63
C ASP A 116 -22.84 16.10 -3.19
N GLN A 117 -23.79 16.39 -4.07
CA GLN A 117 -25.21 16.31 -3.75
C GLN A 117 -25.97 15.46 -4.73
N SER A 118 -27.02 14.82 -4.23
CA SER A 118 -28.02 14.20 -5.08
C SER A 118 -29.43 14.38 -4.55
N VAL A 119 -30.39 14.44 -5.47
CA VAL A 119 -31.82 14.43 -5.17
C VAL A 119 -32.41 13.24 -5.91
N ARG A 120 -32.92 12.26 -5.17
CA ARG A 120 -33.32 10.96 -5.74
C ARG A 120 -34.58 10.43 -5.07
N THR A 121 -35.38 9.73 -5.85
CA THR A 121 -36.42 8.86 -5.27
C THR A 121 -35.79 7.60 -4.72
N ARG A 122 -36.50 6.90 -3.82
CA ARG A 122 -36.06 5.58 -3.33
C ARG A 122 -35.71 4.63 -4.47
N ALA A 123 -36.56 4.57 -5.49
CA ALA A 123 -36.34 3.72 -6.66
C ALA A 123 -35.07 4.12 -7.45
N GLN A 124 -34.77 5.41 -7.55
CA GLN A 124 -33.54 5.89 -8.19
C GLN A 124 -32.29 5.58 -7.37
N CYS A 125 -32.35 5.71 -6.03
CA CYS A 125 -31.25 5.29 -5.16
C CYS A 125 -30.92 3.81 -5.37
N GLU A 126 -31.95 2.96 -5.34
CA GLU A 126 -31.83 1.52 -5.57
C GLU A 126 -31.26 1.22 -6.98
N ALA A 127 -31.75 1.88 -8.02
CA ALA A 127 -31.29 1.65 -9.40
C ALA A 127 -29.83 2.06 -9.64
N VAL A 128 -29.37 3.19 -9.07
CA VAL A 128 -27.97 3.62 -9.19
C VAL A 128 -27.04 2.59 -8.54
N THR A 129 -27.42 2.06 -7.39
CA THR A 129 -26.61 1.06 -6.65
C THR A 129 -26.50 -0.28 -7.37
N ASP A 130 -27.35 -0.56 -8.36
CA ASP A 130 -27.30 -1.80 -9.15
C ASP A 130 -26.20 -1.75 -10.23
N HIS A 131 -25.81 -0.56 -10.70
CA HIS A 131 -24.90 -0.39 -11.84
C HIS A 131 -23.60 0.36 -11.54
N ASP A 132 -23.56 1.17 -10.49
CA ASP A 132 -22.40 1.99 -10.11
C ASP A 132 -21.82 1.50 -8.77
N LEU A 133 -20.64 0.87 -8.83
CA LEU A 133 -19.96 0.32 -7.66
C LEU A 133 -19.52 1.42 -6.66
N PRO A 134 -18.82 2.50 -7.08
CA PRO A 134 -18.56 3.65 -6.21
C PRO A 134 -19.80 4.18 -5.50
N ALA A 135 -20.90 4.40 -6.22
CA ALA A 135 -22.14 4.87 -5.62
C ALA A 135 -22.68 3.84 -4.62
N ALA A 136 -22.77 2.56 -5.01
CA ALA A 136 -23.25 1.49 -4.14
C ALA A 136 -22.48 1.40 -2.81
N MET A 137 -21.15 1.56 -2.85
CA MET A 137 -20.33 1.58 -1.63
C MET A 137 -20.59 2.81 -0.77
N GLY A 138 -20.76 4.00 -1.37
CA GLY A 138 -21.09 5.22 -0.63
C GLY A 138 -22.42 5.10 0.12
N TRP A 139 -23.39 4.38 -0.46
CA TRP A 139 -24.70 4.10 0.12
C TRP A 139 -24.69 3.06 1.26
N LEU A 140 -23.58 2.37 1.51
CA LEU A 140 -23.48 1.48 2.66
C LEU A 140 -23.37 2.24 3.99
N ASP A 141 -22.93 3.49 3.93
CA ASP A 141 -22.75 4.38 5.08
C ASP A 141 -23.73 5.57 4.96
N VAL A 142 -25.03 5.33 5.16
CA VAL A 142 -26.06 6.39 5.08
C VAL A 142 -26.66 6.63 6.46
N VAL A 143 -26.75 7.91 6.85
CA VAL A 143 -27.39 8.32 8.11
C VAL A 143 -28.38 9.46 7.87
N PRO A 144 -29.54 9.47 8.55
CA PRO A 144 -30.48 10.58 8.46
C PRO A 144 -29.91 11.85 9.12
N ILE A 145 -30.15 13.00 8.51
CA ILE A 145 -29.88 14.33 9.08
C ILE A 145 -31.18 14.99 9.52
N ALA A 146 -32.16 15.12 8.61
CA ALA A 146 -33.39 15.86 8.85
C ALA A 146 -34.54 15.40 7.94
N GLY A 147 -35.77 15.82 8.25
CA GLY A 147 -36.98 15.39 7.54
C GLY A 147 -37.41 13.97 7.93
N ASP A 148 -37.90 13.20 6.97
CA ASP A 148 -38.35 11.83 7.18
C ASP A 148 -37.17 10.86 7.37
N ALA A 149 -36.73 10.69 8.62
CA ALA A 149 -35.67 9.76 8.98
C ALA A 149 -36.01 8.30 8.62
N GLN A 150 -37.29 7.92 8.71
CA GLN A 150 -37.73 6.56 8.41
C GLN A 150 -37.58 6.24 6.91
N LEU A 151 -37.82 7.22 6.03
CA LEU A 151 -37.56 7.08 4.59
C LEU A 151 -36.07 6.84 4.30
N ILE A 152 -35.18 7.60 4.95
CA ILE A 152 -33.72 7.44 4.80
C ILE A 152 -33.27 6.06 5.28
N GLU A 153 -33.65 5.69 6.50
CA GLU A 153 -33.26 4.42 7.12
C GLU A 153 -33.79 3.22 6.33
N SER A 154 -35.06 3.24 5.92
CA SER A 154 -35.65 2.15 5.13
C SER A 154 -35.03 2.02 3.74
N THR A 155 -34.60 3.13 3.14
CA THR A 155 -33.86 3.12 1.87
C THR A 155 -32.45 2.53 2.07
N ALA A 156 -31.75 2.91 3.12
CA ALA A 156 -30.43 2.37 3.46
C ALA A 156 -30.48 0.85 3.71
N VAL A 157 -31.49 0.37 4.47
CA VAL A 157 -31.72 -1.07 4.69
C VAL A 157 -31.99 -1.80 3.38
N SER A 158 -32.85 -1.24 2.52
CA SER A 158 -33.15 -1.82 1.19
C SER A 158 -31.89 -1.99 0.33
N ILE A 159 -31.03 -0.97 0.29
CA ILE A 159 -29.76 -1.00 -0.45
C ILE A 159 -28.81 -2.04 0.15
N LEU A 160 -28.68 -2.11 1.47
CA LEU A 160 -27.84 -3.10 2.15
C LEU A 160 -28.31 -4.54 1.86
N GLU A 161 -29.62 -4.79 1.85
CA GLU A 161 -30.17 -6.09 1.46
C GLU A 161 -29.91 -6.43 -0.01
N ARG A 162 -29.98 -5.45 -0.91
CA ARG A 162 -29.61 -5.62 -2.32
C ARG A 162 -28.11 -5.92 -2.46
N TRP A 163 -27.26 -5.19 -1.76
CA TRP A 163 -25.81 -5.38 -1.72
C TRP A 163 -25.46 -6.81 -1.31
N ARG A 164 -26.04 -7.30 -0.20
CA ARG A 164 -25.85 -8.67 0.29
C ARG A 164 -26.33 -9.72 -0.70
N ARG A 165 -27.51 -9.53 -1.31
CA ARG A 165 -28.00 -10.43 -2.37
C ARG A 165 -27.07 -10.48 -3.59
N ALA A 166 -26.41 -9.37 -3.91
CA ALA A 166 -25.48 -9.26 -5.02
C ALA A 166 -24.03 -9.61 -4.66
N ALA A 167 -23.73 -10.01 -3.42
CA ALA A 167 -22.36 -10.19 -2.92
C ALA A 167 -21.45 -11.03 -3.84
N ARG A 168 -21.98 -12.14 -4.38
CA ARG A 168 -21.24 -13.03 -5.32
C ARG A 168 -20.80 -12.32 -6.60
N LYS A 169 -21.63 -11.39 -7.10
CA LYS A 169 -21.34 -10.59 -8.28
C LYS A 169 -20.43 -9.41 -7.92
N ARG A 170 -20.62 -8.79 -6.76
CA ARG A 170 -19.87 -7.61 -6.30
C ARG A 170 -18.42 -7.92 -5.93
N LEU A 171 -18.13 -9.11 -5.42
CA LEU A 171 -16.78 -9.44 -4.98
C LEU A 171 -15.73 -9.29 -6.11
N PRO A 172 -15.90 -9.88 -7.31
CA PRO A 172 -14.97 -9.66 -8.42
C PRO A 172 -14.88 -8.18 -8.85
N GLU A 173 -15.96 -7.42 -8.78
CA GLU A 173 -15.98 -5.99 -9.13
C GLU A 173 -15.16 -5.15 -8.14
N LEU A 174 -15.26 -5.45 -6.83
CA LEU A 174 -14.45 -4.82 -5.76
C LEU A 174 -12.97 -5.12 -5.92
N LEU A 175 -12.62 -6.37 -6.19
CA LEU A 175 -11.24 -6.80 -6.42
C LEU A 175 -10.67 -6.20 -7.71
N GLY A 176 -11.47 -6.14 -8.77
CA GLY A 176 -11.13 -5.44 -10.00
C GLY A 176 -10.84 -3.96 -9.76
N SER A 177 -11.69 -3.27 -8.98
CA SER A 177 -11.47 -1.87 -8.60
C SER A 177 -10.19 -1.68 -7.79
N ALA A 178 -9.88 -2.57 -6.85
CA ALA A 178 -8.64 -2.54 -6.08
C ALA A 178 -7.41 -2.70 -6.99
N LYS A 179 -7.49 -3.60 -7.99
CA LYS A 179 -6.43 -3.83 -8.97
C LYS A 179 -6.22 -2.62 -9.89
N SER A 180 -7.30 -2.07 -10.44
CA SER A 180 -7.21 -0.87 -11.30
C SER A 180 -6.57 0.31 -10.56
N ARG A 181 -6.92 0.53 -9.28
CA ARG A 181 -6.27 1.59 -8.47
C ARG A 181 -4.81 1.30 -8.18
N LEU A 182 -4.43 0.04 -7.94
CA LEU A 182 -3.03 -0.34 -7.79
C LEU A 182 -2.23 -0.02 -9.07
N ASP A 183 -2.80 -0.31 -10.24
CA ASP A 183 -2.15 -0.05 -11.53
C ASP A 183 -2.00 1.46 -11.82
N GLU A 184 -2.97 2.27 -11.40
CA GLU A 184 -2.99 3.73 -11.64
C GLU A 184 -2.20 4.53 -10.59
N PHE A 185 -2.46 4.29 -9.30
CA PHE A 185 -1.92 5.07 -8.17
C PHE A 185 -0.75 4.39 -7.45
N GLY A 186 -0.41 3.16 -7.82
CA GLY A 186 0.64 2.40 -7.16
C GLY A 186 0.33 2.05 -5.70
N ARG A 187 1.39 1.78 -4.94
CA ARG A 187 1.32 1.41 -3.52
C ARG A 187 1.79 2.57 -2.67
N MET A 188 0.99 2.96 -1.68
CA MET A 188 1.34 4.05 -0.77
C MET A 188 2.66 3.79 -0.05
N ALA A 189 2.98 2.52 0.21
CA ALA A 189 4.19 2.15 0.95
C ALA A 189 5.50 2.31 0.20
N TYR A 190 5.44 2.59 -1.10
CA TYR A 190 6.62 2.66 -1.96
C TYR A 190 6.63 3.91 -2.84
N ASP A 191 5.83 4.92 -2.51
CA ASP A 191 5.79 6.17 -3.26
C ASP A 191 6.21 7.33 -2.34
N ASN A 192 7.00 8.26 -2.87
CA ASN A 192 7.47 9.43 -2.14
C ASN A 192 6.39 10.52 -2.05
N GLN A 193 5.46 10.58 -3.00
CA GLN A 193 4.37 11.56 -3.01
C GLN A 193 3.01 10.88 -3.22
N PRO A 194 2.63 9.94 -2.33
CA PRO A 194 1.44 9.13 -2.55
C PRO A 194 0.16 9.95 -2.48
N ASP A 195 -0.88 9.48 -3.18
CA ASP A 195 -2.25 9.81 -2.84
C ASP A 195 -2.71 8.89 -1.71
N ILE A 196 -2.84 9.43 -0.50
CA ILE A 196 -3.17 8.62 0.69
C ILE A 196 -4.61 8.08 0.69
N LYS A 197 -5.45 8.54 -0.24
CA LYS A 197 -6.83 8.07 -0.40
C LYS A 197 -6.89 6.94 -1.42
N GLU A 198 -6.35 7.14 -2.62
CA GLU A 198 -6.57 6.23 -3.75
C GLU A 198 -5.50 5.13 -3.91
N SER A 199 -4.24 5.37 -3.52
CA SER A 199 -3.16 4.38 -3.60
C SER A 199 -3.48 3.10 -2.81
N ARG A 200 -2.90 1.97 -3.21
CA ARG A 200 -3.02 0.70 -2.47
C ARG A 200 -2.48 0.87 -1.04
N GLY A 201 -3.25 0.44 -0.06
CA GLY A 201 -3.05 0.71 1.37
C GLY A 201 -3.65 2.03 1.87
N GLY A 202 -4.32 2.79 0.99
CA GLY A 202 -4.94 4.08 1.30
C GLY A 202 -6.34 3.98 1.90
N LEU A 203 -6.95 5.14 2.14
CA LEU A 203 -8.29 5.23 2.76
C LEU A 203 -9.38 4.52 1.94
N ARG A 204 -9.29 4.50 0.61
CA ARG A 204 -10.26 3.80 -0.25
C ARG A 204 -10.21 2.29 -0.05
N ASP A 205 -9.05 1.71 0.27
CA ASP A 205 -8.97 0.29 0.62
C ASP A 205 -9.71 -0.02 1.93
N SER A 206 -9.72 0.91 2.89
CA SER A 206 -10.51 0.75 4.12
C SER A 206 -12.02 0.75 3.84
N VAL A 207 -12.47 1.51 2.82
CA VAL A 207 -13.86 1.49 2.34
C VAL A 207 -14.18 0.16 1.66
N LEU A 208 -13.25 -0.39 0.85
CA LEU A 208 -13.42 -1.73 0.28
C LEU A 208 -13.54 -2.82 1.35
N VAL A 209 -12.71 -2.76 2.40
CA VAL A 209 -12.83 -3.68 3.54
C VAL A 209 -14.22 -3.56 4.15
N SER A 210 -14.71 -2.35 4.45
CA SER A 210 -16.07 -2.16 4.96
C SER A 210 -17.14 -2.74 4.01
N ALA A 211 -17.01 -2.52 2.71
CA ALA A 211 -17.95 -3.03 1.70
C ALA A 211 -17.97 -4.57 1.63
N LEU A 212 -16.80 -5.21 1.72
CA LEU A 212 -16.68 -6.67 1.83
C LEU A 212 -17.35 -7.18 3.11
N THR A 213 -17.16 -6.50 4.24
CA THR A 213 -17.77 -6.91 5.52
C THR A 213 -19.28 -6.73 5.53
N ALA A 214 -19.79 -5.68 4.90
CA ALA A 214 -21.22 -5.43 4.73
C ALA A 214 -21.93 -6.54 3.94
N SER A 215 -21.17 -7.26 3.09
CA SER A 215 -21.67 -8.40 2.30
C SER A 215 -21.83 -9.70 3.10
N TRP A 216 -21.37 -9.74 4.36
CA TRP A 216 -21.31 -10.94 5.22
C TRP A 216 -20.43 -12.09 4.70
N LEU A 217 -19.59 -11.84 3.69
CA LEU A 217 -18.65 -12.84 3.19
C LEU A 217 -17.39 -12.94 4.06
N ALA A 218 -17.07 -11.91 4.84
CA ALA A 218 -15.89 -11.88 5.70
C ALA A 218 -16.09 -10.98 6.92
N ASP A 219 -15.39 -11.30 8.00
CA ASP A 219 -15.36 -10.46 9.20
C ASP A 219 -14.45 -9.24 9.02
N ARG A 220 -14.82 -8.14 9.70
CA ARG A 220 -14.03 -6.91 9.72
C ARG A 220 -12.74 -7.14 10.51
N PRO A 221 -11.57 -6.75 9.97
CA PRO A 221 -10.33 -6.75 10.74
C PRO A 221 -10.39 -5.69 11.85
N HIS A 222 -9.72 -5.98 12.98
CA HIS A 222 -9.72 -5.13 14.17
C HIS A 222 -8.31 -4.89 14.73
N GLY A 223 -8.17 -3.92 15.64
CA GLY A 223 -6.94 -3.65 16.37
C GLY A 223 -5.94 -2.89 15.51
N GLN A 224 -4.82 -3.53 15.12
CA GLN A 224 -3.77 -2.87 14.32
C GLN A 224 -4.29 -2.27 13.01
N TYR A 225 -5.34 -2.85 12.43
CA TYR A 225 -6.03 -2.28 11.28
C TYR A 225 -6.74 -0.97 11.61
N ASP A 226 -7.51 -0.93 12.70
CA ASP A 226 -8.23 0.28 13.11
C ASP A 226 -7.23 1.39 13.48
N ASP A 227 -6.15 1.05 14.18
CA ASP A 227 -5.05 1.99 14.50
C ASP A 227 -4.41 2.57 13.23
N ALA A 228 -4.21 1.74 12.21
CA ALA A 228 -3.63 2.16 10.93
C ALA A 228 -4.57 3.11 10.17
N VAL A 229 -5.87 2.79 10.12
CA VAL A 229 -6.88 3.66 9.49
C VAL A 229 -6.98 5.00 10.22
N GLU A 230 -7.05 5.00 11.55
CA GLU A 230 -7.09 6.24 12.34
C GLU A 230 -5.83 7.08 12.16
N ARG A 231 -4.66 6.45 12.12
CA ARG A 231 -3.41 7.16 11.86
C ARG A 231 -3.37 7.77 10.47
N LEU A 232 -3.90 7.07 9.46
CA LEU A 232 -3.97 7.60 8.09
C LEU A 232 -4.93 8.79 7.98
N LEU A 233 -6.06 8.74 8.71
CA LEU A 233 -6.98 9.87 8.82
C LEU A 233 -6.32 11.08 9.48
N ASP A 234 -5.46 10.88 10.49
CA ASP A 234 -4.65 11.96 11.06
C ASP A 234 -3.70 12.59 10.03
N VAL A 235 -3.04 11.77 9.20
CA VAL A 235 -2.18 12.30 8.12
C VAL A 235 -3.01 13.13 7.13
N ARG A 236 -4.19 12.64 6.72
CA ARG A 236 -5.09 13.38 5.83
C ARG A 236 -5.50 14.73 6.42
N ASP A 237 -5.90 14.73 7.70
CA ASP A 237 -6.30 15.95 8.39
C ASP A 237 -5.14 16.96 8.41
N CYS A 238 -3.90 16.52 8.68
CA CYS A 238 -2.71 17.36 8.59
C CYS A 238 -2.44 17.89 7.18
N ILE A 239 -2.62 17.07 6.13
CA ILE A 239 -2.48 17.52 4.73
C ILE A 239 -3.50 18.63 4.44
N HIS A 240 -4.76 18.45 4.82
CA HIS A 240 -5.83 19.44 4.61
C HIS A 240 -5.51 20.75 5.34
N LEU A 241 -5.00 20.69 6.57
CA LEU A 241 -4.58 21.88 7.33
C LEU A 241 -3.41 22.62 6.67
N VAL A 242 -2.43 21.89 6.15
CA VAL A 242 -1.23 22.46 5.52
C VAL A 242 -1.54 23.04 4.14
N ALA A 243 -2.38 22.35 3.36
CA ALA A 243 -2.76 22.72 2.00
C ALA A 243 -3.96 23.69 1.93
N ASN A 244 -4.77 23.76 2.99
CA ASN A 244 -6.01 24.54 3.10
C ASN A 244 -7.05 24.24 2.00
N LYS A 245 -7.11 22.99 1.54
CA LYS A 245 -8.01 22.49 0.50
C LYS A 245 -8.24 20.99 0.67
N ASP A 246 -9.27 20.46 0.02
CA ASP A 246 -9.49 19.02 -0.09
C ASP A 246 -8.44 18.41 -1.03
N THR A 247 -7.39 17.84 -0.47
CA THR A 247 -6.37 17.15 -1.26
C THR A 247 -5.77 16.02 -0.46
N ASN A 248 -5.62 14.88 -1.12
CA ASN A 248 -5.07 13.66 -0.53
C ASN A 248 -3.63 13.38 -1.01
N MET A 249 -3.05 14.29 -1.78
CA MET A 249 -1.68 14.17 -2.27
C MET A 249 -0.68 14.72 -1.24
N LEU A 250 0.26 13.88 -0.81
CA LEU A 250 1.37 14.30 0.03
C LEU A 250 2.52 14.86 -0.83
N LEU A 251 2.31 16.05 -1.38
CA LEU A 251 3.32 16.75 -2.20
C LEU A 251 4.52 17.19 -1.36
N ALA A 252 5.70 17.25 -1.99
CA ALA A 252 6.96 17.64 -1.33
C ALA A 252 6.86 18.95 -0.50
N PRO A 253 6.19 20.03 -0.95
CA PRO A 253 6.05 21.26 -0.16
C PRO A 253 5.27 21.08 1.16
N TYR A 254 4.48 20.01 1.29
CA TYR A 254 3.67 19.74 2.47
C TYR A 254 4.40 18.88 3.50
N GLN A 255 5.34 18.03 3.08
CA GLN A 255 5.89 16.95 3.89
C GLN A 255 6.55 17.42 5.20
N ALA A 256 7.38 18.47 5.16
CA ALA A 256 8.02 19.01 6.36
C ALA A 256 6.99 19.53 7.38
N ARG A 257 5.96 20.24 6.91
CA ARG A 257 4.91 20.80 7.77
C ARG A 257 3.98 19.72 8.32
N VAL A 258 3.60 18.75 7.48
CA VAL A 258 2.76 17.60 7.88
C VAL A 258 3.49 16.74 8.90
N SER A 259 4.77 16.41 8.67
CA SER A 259 5.58 15.62 9.60
C SER A 259 5.77 16.32 10.95
N ALA A 260 6.07 17.63 10.94
CA ALA A 260 6.13 18.43 12.17
C ALA A 260 4.79 18.43 12.91
N MET A 261 3.67 18.63 12.20
CA MET A 261 2.33 18.60 12.78
C MET A 261 1.97 17.22 13.34
N LEU A 262 2.52 16.14 12.80
CA LEU A 262 2.36 14.78 13.35
C LEU A 262 3.29 14.49 14.55
N GLY A 263 4.11 15.46 14.97
CA GLY A 263 5.04 15.34 16.08
C GLY A 263 6.32 14.56 15.74
N LEU A 264 6.68 14.46 14.46
CA LEU A 264 7.86 13.72 13.99
C LEU A 264 9.12 14.60 13.89
N ALA A 265 8.99 15.91 14.06
CA ALA A 265 10.12 16.83 14.02
C ALA A 265 10.82 16.91 15.38
N ASP A 266 12.03 16.36 15.47
CA ASP A 266 12.84 16.39 16.68
C ASP A 266 13.36 17.82 16.95
N PRO A 267 12.94 18.50 18.03
CA PRO A 267 13.35 19.86 18.31
C PRO A 267 14.83 20.00 18.68
N THR A 268 15.52 18.89 18.97
CA THR A 268 16.96 18.88 19.30
C THR A 268 17.85 18.95 18.08
N LEU A 269 17.32 18.66 16.89
CA LEU A 269 18.06 18.74 15.63
C LEU A 269 18.11 20.18 15.08
N PRO A 270 19.20 20.57 14.39
CA PRO A 270 19.28 21.83 13.65
C PRO A 270 18.21 21.95 12.56
N SER A 271 17.86 23.18 12.17
CA SER A 271 16.99 23.41 11.00
C SER A 271 17.69 22.93 9.72
N GLY A 272 16.92 22.44 8.76
CA GLY A 272 17.37 21.67 7.61
C GLY A 272 17.40 20.17 7.93
N GLU A 273 18.21 19.77 8.92
CA GLU A 273 18.32 18.36 9.33
C GLU A 273 17.04 17.84 9.98
N ARG A 274 16.41 18.66 10.81
CA ARG A 274 15.13 18.35 11.46
C ARG A 274 14.04 18.02 10.43
N GLU A 275 13.87 18.88 9.43
CA GLU A 275 12.88 18.75 8.38
C GLU A 275 13.15 17.52 7.51
N ALA A 276 14.41 17.30 7.12
CA ALA A 276 14.77 16.11 6.35
C ALA A 276 14.46 14.83 7.14
N LYS A 277 14.84 14.78 8.42
CA LYS A 277 14.60 13.62 9.28
C LYS A 277 13.10 13.36 9.54
N SER A 278 12.32 14.42 9.72
CA SER A 278 10.88 14.28 9.97
C SER A 278 10.11 13.81 8.73
N ILE A 279 10.56 14.21 7.52
CA ILE A 279 10.04 13.68 6.26
C ILE A 279 10.33 12.18 6.15
N ASP A 280 11.56 11.75 6.44
CA ASP A 280 11.92 10.32 6.45
C ASP A 280 11.01 9.51 7.39
N ASP A 281 10.76 10.04 8.59
CA ASP A 281 9.89 9.39 9.58
C ASP A 281 8.43 9.36 9.13
N LEU A 282 7.96 10.38 8.42
CA LEU A 282 6.61 10.42 7.84
C LEU A 282 6.44 9.36 6.75
N GLN A 283 7.41 9.23 5.84
CA GLN A 283 7.35 8.21 4.79
C GLN A 283 7.40 6.80 5.40
N THR A 284 8.24 6.60 6.42
CA THR A 284 8.31 5.33 7.17
C THR A 284 6.98 5.00 7.86
N LEU A 285 6.31 6.00 8.43
CA LEU A 285 4.98 5.87 9.02
C LEU A 285 3.95 5.45 7.95
N LEU A 286 3.91 6.14 6.81
CA LEU A 286 2.98 5.85 5.72
C LEU A 286 3.20 4.45 5.16
N ALA A 287 4.44 4.03 4.97
CA ALA A 287 4.73 2.69 4.48
C ALA A 287 4.24 1.59 5.40
N ARG A 288 4.41 1.77 6.72
CA ARG A 288 3.89 0.84 7.72
C ARG A 288 2.36 0.76 7.71
N VAL A 289 1.70 1.91 7.74
CA VAL A 289 0.23 2.01 7.73
C VAL A 289 -0.36 1.44 6.44
N GLY A 290 0.25 1.77 5.29
CA GLY A 290 -0.19 1.29 3.98
C GLY A 290 -0.07 -0.23 3.83
N ARG A 291 1.04 -0.82 4.27
CA ARG A 291 1.19 -2.29 4.28
C ARG A 291 0.14 -2.95 5.17
N GLN A 292 -0.17 -2.39 6.34
CA GLN A 292 -1.18 -2.92 7.25
C GLN A 292 -2.60 -2.91 6.64
N ILE A 293 -2.99 -1.80 6.02
CA ILE A 293 -4.30 -1.67 5.37
C ILE A 293 -4.40 -2.59 4.15
N ALA A 294 -3.37 -2.61 3.29
CA ALA A 294 -3.33 -3.47 2.11
C ALA A 294 -3.44 -4.95 2.49
N PHE A 295 -2.66 -5.40 3.47
CA PHE A 295 -2.73 -6.78 3.97
C PHE A 295 -4.11 -7.12 4.55
N SER A 296 -4.72 -6.18 5.27
CA SER A 296 -6.06 -6.37 5.85
C SER A 296 -7.13 -6.52 4.76
N LEU A 297 -7.00 -5.77 3.66
CA LEU A 297 -7.84 -5.92 2.48
C LEU A 297 -7.63 -7.30 1.82
N ASP A 298 -6.40 -7.71 1.54
CA ASP A 298 -6.10 -9.02 0.95
C ASP A 298 -6.62 -10.17 1.82
N SER A 299 -6.43 -10.05 3.13
CA SER A 299 -6.92 -11.03 4.10
C SER A 299 -8.44 -11.14 4.13
N THR A 300 -9.13 -10.01 4.00
CA THR A 300 -10.60 -9.95 4.01
C THR A 300 -11.17 -10.46 2.69
N ALA A 301 -10.53 -10.11 1.57
CA ALA A 301 -10.83 -10.60 0.24
C ALA A 301 -10.70 -12.12 0.15
N SER A 302 -9.55 -12.68 0.55
CA SER A 302 -9.31 -14.13 0.55
C SER A 302 -10.39 -14.86 1.36
N ARG A 303 -10.72 -14.40 2.58
CA ARG A 303 -11.84 -14.98 3.37
C ARG A 303 -13.19 -14.91 2.64
N ALA A 304 -13.47 -13.79 1.97
CA ALA A 304 -14.71 -13.60 1.21
C ALA A 304 -14.80 -14.57 0.02
N GLU A 305 -13.70 -14.78 -0.69
CA GLU A 305 -13.61 -15.76 -1.78
C GLU A 305 -13.81 -17.19 -1.25
N HIS A 306 -13.14 -17.56 -0.17
CA HIS A 306 -13.29 -18.85 0.51
C HIS A 306 -14.74 -19.14 0.93
N SER A 307 -15.46 -18.12 1.45
CA SER A 307 -16.87 -18.27 1.80
C SER A 307 -17.74 -18.62 0.59
N LEU A 308 -17.41 -18.09 -0.60
CA LEU A 308 -18.15 -18.36 -1.83
C LEU A 308 -17.78 -19.69 -2.49
N THR A 309 -16.52 -20.13 -2.39
CA THR A 309 -16.08 -21.43 -2.93
C THR A 309 -16.73 -22.58 -2.15
N HIS A 310 -16.84 -22.43 -0.83
CA HIS A 310 -17.40 -23.43 0.08
C HIS A 310 -18.93 -23.41 0.16
N GLU A 311 -19.59 -22.31 -0.24
CA GLU A 311 -21.04 -22.22 -0.38
C GLU A 311 -21.61 -22.93 -1.61
N LYS A 312 -20.79 -23.46 -2.53
CA LYS A 312 -21.31 -24.43 -3.51
C LYS A 312 -21.99 -25.54 -2.72
N PRO A 313 -23.32 -25.71 -2.78
CA PRO A 313 -23.99 -26.70 -1.97
C PRO A 313 -23.50 -28.07 -2.47
N ARG A 314 -22.54 -28.63 -1.76
CA ARG A 314 -22.22 -30.05 -1.82
C ARG A 314 -23.39 -30.76 -1.13
N PHE A 315 -24.52 -30.83 -1.85
CA PHE A 315 -25.76 -31.55 -1.56
C PHE A 315 -26.64 -30.99 -0.42
N ALA A 316 -27.87 -30.56 -0.76
CA ALA A 316 -28.95 -30.41 0.23
C ALA A 316 -30.40 -30.63 -0.26
N PHE A 317 -30.66 -30.95 -1.54
CA PHE A 317 -32.05 -31.24 -1.99
C PHE A 317 -32.29 -32.70 -2.43
N PHE A 318 -31.29 -33.37 -3.02
CA PHE A 318 -31.45 -34.76 -3.49
C PHE A 318 -31.26 -35.84 -2.41
N GLN A 319 -30.82 -35.51 -1.19
CA GLN A 319 -30.60 -36.49 -0.11
C GLN A 319 -31.86 -36.88 0.66
N VAL A 320 -32.97 -36.15 0.52
CA VAL A 320 -34.26 -36.53 1.15
C VAL A 320 -34.88 -37.74 0.44
N PHE A 321 -34.52 -38.01 -0.82
CA PHE A 321 -35.12 -39.09 -1.63
C PHE A 321 -34.29 -40.38 -1.72
N GLN A 322 -33.07 -40.43 -1.15
CA GLN A 322 -32.26 -41.66 -1.09
C GLN A 322 -31.42 -41.76 0.20
N PRO A 323 -31.87 -42.53 1.23
CA PRO A 323 -31.17 -42.66 2.51
C PRO A 323 -29.86 -43.46 2.47
N ARG A 324 -29.44 -43.95 1.29
CA ARG A 324 -28.25 -44.81 1.11
C ARG A 324 -27.14 -44.19 0.25
N GLY A 325 -27.33 -42.96 -0.21
CA GLY A 325 -26.30 -42.20 -0.92
C GLY A 325 -25.50 -41.33 0.04
N GLY A 326 -24.69 -41.95 0.89
CA GLY A 326 -23.69 -41.24 1.70
C GLY A 326 -22.66 -40.61 0.76
N GLY A 327 -22.95 -39.39 0.27
CA GLY A 327 -21.97 -38.56 -0.41
C GLY A 327 -20.81 -38.34 0.54
N LYS A 328 -19.72 -39.09 0.33
CA LYS A 328 -18.52 -38.97 1.14
C LYS A 328 -18.11 -37.49 1.12
N ARG A 329 -18.00 -36.86 2.29
CA ARG A 329 -17.26 -35.60 2.43
C ARG A 329 -15.89 -35.83 1.79
N GLN A 330 -15.69 -35.29 0.59
CA GLN A 330 -14.39 -35.36 -0.06
C GLN A 330 -13.52 -34.38 0.73
N ALA A 331 -12.49 -34.90 1.40
CA ALA A 331 -11.55 -34.07 2.12
C ALA A 331 -10.96 -33.03 1.14
N PRO A 332 -10.72 -31.78 1.58
CA PRO A 332 -10.03 -30.80 0.76
C PRO A 332 -8.74 -31.42 0.20
N THR A 333 -8.59 -31.34 -1.12
CA THR A 333 -7.40 -31.85 -1.81
C THR A 333 -6.28 -30.84 -1.62
N PHE A 334 -5.35 -31.16 -0.72
CA PHE A 334 -4.08 -30.45 -0.58
C PHE A 334 -3.07 -31.08 -1.52
N ASP A 335 -2.61 -30.31 -2.51
CA ASP A 335 -1.50 -30.74 -3.37
C ASP A 335 -0.18 -30.38 -2.69
N VAL A 336 0.43 -31.34 -2.00
CA VAL A 336 1.68 -31.12 -1.24
C VAL A 336 2.83 -30.90 -2.22
N VAL A 337 3.39 -29.69 -2.23
CA VAL A 337 4.43 -29.26 -3.17
C VAL A 337 5.83 -29.23 -2.56
N ALA A 338 5.92 -29.14 -1.23
CA ALA A 338 7.17 -29.25 -0.49
C ALA A 338 6.88 -29.77 0.94
N PRO A 339 7.88 -30.25 1.70
CA PRO A 339 7.69 -30.65 3.09
C PRO A 339 7.03 -29.52 3.91
N GLY A 340 5.83 -29.80 4.43
CA GLY A 340 5.03 -28.86 5.22
C GLY A 340 4.24 -27.83 4.43
N ILE A 341 4.30 -27.83 3.08
CA ILE A 341 3.66 -26.83 2.21
C ILE A 341 2.78 -27.51 1.15
N ALA A 342 1.58 -26.99 0.94
CA ALA A 342 0.65 -27.45 -0.08
C ALA A 342 0.03 -26.29 -0.86
N LYS A 343 -0.53 -26.59 -2.04
CA LYS A 343 -1.43 -25.68 -2.76
C LYS A 343 -2.87 -26.02 -2.42
N HIS A 344 -3.67 -24.99 -2.20
CA HIS A 344 -5.11 -25.12 -1.98
C HIS A 344 -5.82 -23.85 -2.43
N GLU A 345 -6.85 -23.98 -3.25
CA GLU A 345 -7.68 -22.84 -3.73
C GLU A 345 -6.88 -21.65 -4.27
N GLU A 346 -5.91 -21.92 -5.14
CA GLU A 346 -5.02 -20.91 -5.75
C GLU A 346 -4.11 -20.15 -4.76
N GLU A 347 -3.95 -20.67 -3.54
CA GLU A 347 -3.03 -20.14 -2.54
C GLU A 347 -2.00 -21.19 -2.10
N ILE A 348 -0.85 -20.72 -1.58
CA ILE A 348 0.09 -21.53 -0.82
C ILE A 348 -0.36 -21.62 0.64
N VAL A 349 -0.51 -22.85 1.13
CA VAL A 349 -0.96 -23.15 2.49
C VAL A 349 -0.01 -24.09 3.22
N LEU A 350 -0.13 -24.15 4.54
CA LEU A 350 0.51 -25.20 5.33
C LEU A 350 -0.12 -26.57 5.00
N ALA A 351 0.72 -27.56 4.73
CA ALA A 351 0.26 -28.93 4.54
C ALA A 351 -0.29 -29.52 5.86
N PRO A 352 -1.25 -30.47 5.79
CA PRO A 352 -1.75 -31.15 6.99
C PRO A 352 -0.62 -31.74 7.83
N GLY A 353 -0.60 -31.42 9.13
CA GLY A 353 0.41 -31.88 10.08
C GLY A 353 1.70 -31.05 10.13
N ALA A 354 1.81 -29.98 9.33
CA ALA A 354 2.93 -29.03 9.47
C ALA A 354 2.85 -28.30 10.82
N ASP A 355 3.96 -28.27 11.57
CA ASP A 355 4.10 -27.47 12.79
C ASP A 355 5.15 -26.37 12.58
N PRO A 356 4.72 -25.12 12.31
CA PRO A 356 5.62 -23.99 12.14
C PRO A 356 6.62 -23.82 13.28
N LYS A 357 6.24 -24.08 14.54
CA LYS A 357 7.11 -23.84 15.71
C LYS A 357 8.33 -24.76 15.75
N SER A 358 8.28 -25.87 15.04
CA SER A 358 9.32 -26.88 15.00
C SER A 358 10.25 -26.77 13.79
N ASP A 359 9.90 -25.95 12.79
CA ASP A 359 10.57 -25.94 11.48
C ASP A 359 11.01 -24.52 11.08
N SER A 360 12.31 -24.27 11.16
CA SER A 360 12.93 -22.98 10.80
C SER A 360 12.93 -22.70 9.30
N CYS A 361 12.82 -23.73 8.46
CA CYS A 361 12.89 -23.58 6.99
C CYS A 361 11.51 -23.42 6.36
N LEU A 362 10.43 -23.69 7.10
CA LEU A 362 9.06 -23.70 6.59
C LEU A 362 8.66 -22.37 5.91
N ALA A 363 9.04 -21.22 6.46
CA ALA A 363 8.69 -19.93 5.86
C ALA A 363 9.41 -19.70 4.53
N LEU A 364 10.68 -20.10 4.41
CA LEU A 364 11.42 -20.04 3.15
C LEU A 364 10.87 -21.05 2.12
N ARG A 365 10.44 -22.24 2.55
CA ARG A 365 9.76 -23.19 1.64
C ARG A 365 8.44 -22.63 1.13
N ALA A 366 7.65 -21.99 2.00
CA ALA A 366 6.41 -21.32 1.62
C ALA A 366 6.67 -20.21 0.59
N ALA A 367 7.69 -19.38 0.82
CA ALA A 367 8.09 -18.31 -0.08
C ALA A 367 8.55 -18.84 -1.44
N VAL A 368 9.43 -19.85 -1.46
CA VAL A 368 9.89 -20.47 -2.71
C VAL A 368 8.73 -21.10 -3.48
N ALA A 369 7.84 -21.82 -2.79
CA ALA A 369 6.66 -22.40 -3.43
C ALA A 369 5.74 -21.31 -4.02
N ALA A 370 5.49 -20.23 -3.28
CA ALA A 370 4.70 -19.10 -3.77
C ALA A 370 5.29 -18.50 -5.06
N ALA A 371 6.61 -18.31 -5.06
CA ALA A 371 7.30 -17.75 -6.22
C ALA A 371 7.31 -18.69 -7.43
N GLU A 372 7.56 -19.99 -7.21
CA GLU A 372 7.66 -21.00 -8.29
C GLU A 372 6.30 -21.34 -8.92
N PHE A 373 5.23 -21.35 -8.12
CA PHE A 373 3.87 -21.62 -8.61
C PHE A 373 3.13 -20.35 -9.02
N GLY A 374 3.66 -19.16 -8.72
CA GLY A 374 2.99 -17.88 -9.00
C GLY A 374 1.69 -17.70 -8.22
N LEU A 375 1.64 -18.22 -6.99
CA LEU A 375 0.46 -18.19 -6.13
C LEU A 375 0.75 -17.37 -4.86
N PRO A 376 -0.19 -16.55 -4.37
CA PRO A 376 -0.03 -15.84 -3.11
C PRO A 376 0.01 -16.82 -1.93
N ILE A 377 0.67 -16.44 -0.84
CA ILE A 377 0.63 -17.18 0.42
C ILE A 377 -0.66 -16.82 1.16
N ALA A 378 -1.44 -17.83 1.54
CA ALA A 378 -2.68 -17.62 2.26
C ALA A 378 -2.42 -16.79 3.55
N PRO A 379 -3.25 -15.77 3.86
CA PRO A 379 -3.05 -14.91 5.02
C PRO A 379 -2.94 -15.65 6.36
N GLY A 380 -3.73 -16.72 6.53
CA GLY A 380 -3.66 -17.59 7.71
C GLY A 380 -2.31 -18.32 7.80
N THR A 381 -1.76 -18.74 6.67
CA THR A 381 -0.42 -19.34 6.59
C THR A 381 0.64 -18.33 6.97
N LEU A 382 0.63 -17.11 6.41
CA LEU A 382 1.57 -16.04 6.78
C LEU A 382 1.55 -15.77 8.29
N GLN A 383 0.36 -15.65 8.88
CA GLN A 383 0.25 -15.43 10.33
C GLN A 383 0.84 -16.59 11.15
N ASN A 384 0.65 -17.83 10.72
CA ASN A 384 1.23 -19.00 11.37
C ASN A 384 2.77 -19.06 11.23
N LEU A 385 3.31 -18.63 10.08
CA LEU A 385 4.76 -18.57 9.82
C LEU A 385 5.51 -17.61 10.76
N LYS A 386 4.83 -16.67 11.42
CA LYS A 386 5.43 -15.86 12.51
C LYS A 386 6.01 -16.72 13.62
N SER A 387 5.42 -17.88 13.87
CA SER A 387 5.84 -18.79 14.93
C SER A 387 7.01 -19.70 14.55
N CYS A 388 7.46 -19.67 13.29
CA CYS A 388 8.67 -20.38 12.88
C CYS A 388 9.88 -19.93 13.70
N PRO A 389 10.78 -20.83 14.13
CA PRO A 389 11.99 -20.49 14.88
C PRO A 389 13.08 -19.97 13.94
N ILE A 390 12.80 -18.85 13.27
CA ILE A 390 13.72 -18.16 12.34
C ILE A 390 14.49 -17.06 13.10
N ASP A 391 15.81 -17.08 12.96
CA ASP A 391 16.72 -16.03 13.44
C ASP A 391 17.96 -15.92 12.54
N ASP A 392 18.86 -14.98 12.86
CA ASP A 392 20.08 -14.72 12.10
C ASP A 392 21.21 -15.73 12.35
N ARG A 393 20.98 -16.76 13.18
CA ARG A 393 21.97 -17.76 13.64
C ARG A 393 21.61 -19.20 13.28
N THR A 394 20.38 -19.45 12.85
CA THR A 394 19.81 -20.78 12.57
C THR A 394 19.99 -21.23 11.12
N TRP A 395 20.88 -20.57 10.37
CA TRP A 395 21.19 -20.91 8.99
C TRP A 395 21.84 -22.29 8.85
N ASN A 396 21.28 -23.08 7.94
CA ASN A 396 21.75 -24.39 7.51
C ASN A 396 21.79 -24.47 5.96
N ASP A 397 22.23 -25.60 5.40
CA ASP A 397 22.32 -25.77 3.95
C ASP A 397 20.98 -25.59 3.23
N GLU A 398 19.89 -26.08 3.83
CA GLU A 398 18.55 -25.98 3.26
C GLU A 398 18.07 -24.52 3.20
N SER A 399 18.08 -23.80 4.33
CA SER A 399 17.69 -22.39 4.40
C SER A 399 18.53 -21.51 3.47
N ARG A 400 19.86 -21.72 3.39
CA ARG A 400 20.71 -21.03 2.41
C ARG A 400 20.27 -21.30 0.98
N SER A 401 20.02 -22.56 0.64
CA SER A 401 19.57 -22.97 -0.69
C SER A 401 18.21 -22.35 -1.03
N LEU A 402 17.25 -22.39 -0.11
CA LEU A 402 15.92 -21.82 -0.29
C LEU A 402 15.97 -20.29 -0.43
N PHE A 403 16.79 -19.61 0.36
CA PHE A 403 16.96 -18.16 0.25
C PHE A 403 17.52 -17.77 -1.12
N LEU A 404 18.55 -18.46 -1.60
CA LEU A 404 19.10 -18.23 -2.94
C LEU A 404 18.10 -18.56 -4.06
N ARG A 405 17.32 -19.65 -3.91
CA ARG A 405 16.24 -19.99 -4.85
C ARG A 405 15.15 -18.93 -4.89
N LEU A 406 14.77 -18.39 -3.73
CA LEU A 406 13.82 -17.28 -3.63
C LEU A 406 14.36 -16.03 -4.34
N LEU A 407 15.60 -15.61 -4.07
CA LEU A 407 16.20 -14.47 -4.75
C LEU A 407 16.28 -14.66 -6.28
N ALA A 408 16.45 -15.91 -6.73
CA ALA A 408 16.49 -16.26 -8.15
C ALA A 408 15.11 -16.38 -8.83
N SER A 409 14.00 -16.07 -8.14
CA SER A 409 12.65 -16.24 -8.68
C SER A 409 12.19 -15.12 -9.63
N GLY A 410 13.08 -14.18 -9.98
CA GLY A 410 12.80 -13.11 -10.93
C GLY A 410 11.63 -12.22 -10.48
N PRO A 411 10.71 -11.80 -11.38
CA PRO A 411 9.62 -10.89 -11.04
C PRO A 411 8.71 -11.36 -9.88
N ALA A 412 8.56 -12.67 -9.68
CA ALA A 412 7.73 -13.22 -8.60
C ALA A 412 8.27 -12.88 -7.20
N LEU A 413 9.58 -12.62 -7.08
CA LEU A 413 10.22 -12.24 -5.81
C LEU A 413 9.55 -11.01 -5.20
N LEU A 414 9.12 -10.05 -6.04
CA LEU A 414 8.58 -8.78 -5.57
C LEU A 414 7.32 -8.96 -4.73
N GLN A 415 6.39 -9.79 -5.18
CA GLN A 415 5.16 -10.04 -4.44
C GLN A 415 5.44 -10.89 -3.20
N VAL A 416 6.18 -11.98 -3.36
CA VAL A 416 6.44 -12.92 -2.27
C VAL A 416 7.24 -12.29 -1.14
N TRP A 417 8.23 -11.45 -1.46
CA TRP A 417 9.02 -10.75 -0.46
C TRP A 417 8.15 -9.80 0.37
N GLU A 418 7.20 -9.09 -0.24
CA GLU A 418 6.25 -8.24 0.48
C GLU A 418 5.37 -9.03 1.44
N GLU A 419 4.87 -10.20 1.00
CA GLU A 419 4.04 -11.08 1.79
C GLU A 419 4.78 -11.60 3.05
N ILE A 420 6.01 -12.10 2.88
CA ILE A 420 6.79 -12.60 4.03
C ILE A 420 7.39 -11.47 4.88
N ASP A 421 7.65 -10.29 4.30
CA ASP A 421 8.07 -9.11 5.05
C ASP A 421 6.96 -8.60 5.96
N PHE A 422 5.69 -8.71 5.56
CA PHE A 422 4.56 -8.36 6.42
C PHE A 422 4.61 -9.07 7.79
N VAL A 423 5.12 -10.31 7.80
CA VAL A 423 5.30 -11.11 9.01
C VAL A 423 6.74 -11.14 9.54
N ASP A 424 7.55 -10.19 9.07
CA ASP A 424 8.93 -9.88 9.48
C ASP A 424 9.94 -11.01 9.23
N ILE A 425 9.70 -11.91 8.26
CA ILE A 425 10.66 -12.97 7.94
C ILE A 425 12.02 -12.40 7.51
N PRO A 426 12.12 -11.42 6.58
CA PRO A 426 13.41 -10.85 6.20
C PRO A 426 14.14 -10.16 7.34
N GLY A 427 13.41 -9.41 8.19
CA GLY A 427 13.98 -8.74 9.36
C GLY A 427 14.57 -9.69 10.39
N ARG A 428 14.01 -10.90 10.51
CA ARG A 428 14.52 -11.96 11.39
C ARG A 428 15.73 -12.70 10.80
N LEU A 429 15.73 -12.91 9.49
CA LEU A 429 16.85 -13.54 8.76
C LEU A 429 18.06 -12.61 8.63
N ILE A 430 17.79 -11.30 8.47
CA ILE A 430 18.78 -10.24 8.25
C ILE A 430 18.40 -9.05 9.15
N PRO A 431 18.85 -9.01 10.42
CA PRO A 431 18.52 -7.93 11.34
C PRO A 431 18.87 -6.54 10.80
N GLU A 432 19.89 -6.45 9.95
CA GLU A 432 20.30 -5.23 9.29
C GLU A 432 19.24 -4.65 8.36
N TRP A 433 18.36 -5.49 7.83
CA TRP A 433 17.25 -5.12 6.96
C TRP A 433 16.31 -4.12 7.65
N LEU A 434 16.12 -4.25 8.96
CA LEU A 434 15.23 -3.39 9.74
C LEU A 434 15.65 -1.91 9.70
N ALA A 435 16.92 -1.61 9.40
CA ALA A 435 17.41 -0.24 9.29
C ALA A 435 17.07 0.44 7.95
N ILE A 436 16.76 -0.35 6.92
CA ILE A 436 16.38 0.12 5.57
C ILE A 436 14.90 -0.16 5.24
N ARG A 437 14.24 -1.03 6.02
CA ARG A 437 12.83 -1.39 5.89
C ARG A 437 11.92 -0.17 6.00
N ASN A 438 11.01 0.00 5.05
CA ASN A 438 10.09 1.14 4.96
C ASN A 438 10.76 2.51 4.84
N ARG A 439 12.06 2.57 4.55
CA ARG A 439 12.80 3.83 4.57
C ARG A 439 12.85 4.47 3.18
N PRO A 440 12.48 5.75 3.02
CA PRO A 440 12.66 6.44 1.75
C PRO A 440 14.15 6.56 1.40
N SER A 441 14.44 6.65 0.11
CA SER A 441 15.79 6.96 -0.36
C SER A 441 15.96 8.48 -0.45
N ALA A 442 17.12 8.98 -0.02
CA ALA A 442 17.42 10.42 -0.02
C ALA A 442 17.59 11.01 -1.44
N SER A 443 17.79 10.17 -2.46
CA SER A 443 17.97 10.62 -3.84
C SER A 443 16.64 10.72 -4.56
N ALA A 444 16.35 11.90 -5.13
CA ALA A 444 15.13 12.22 -5.87
C ALA A 444 14.86 11.31 -7.09
N ALA A 445 15.86 10.54 -7.54
CA ALA A 445 15.69 9.56 -8.61
C ALA A 445 15.03 8.26 -8.15
N HIS A 446 15.02 7.94 -6.85
CA HIS A 446 14.41 6.71 -6.35
C HIS A 446 12.93 6.92 -6.09
N ARG A 447 12.08 6.17 -6.80
CA ARG A 447 10.66 6.09 -6.48
C ARG A 447 10.37 5.29 -5.21
N TYR A 448 11.12 4.22 -4.99
CA TYR A 448 10.84 3.23 -3.96
C TYR A 448 11.62 3.44 -2.66
N THR A 449 11.11 2.87 -1.57
CA THR A 449 11.87 2.71 -0.32
C THR A 449 13.10 1.81 -0.55
N ILE A 450 14.14 1.98 0.26
CA ILE A 450 15.45 1.32 0.08
C ILE A 450 15.32 -0.21 0.09
N ASP A 451 14.49 -0.75 0.98
CA ASP A 451 14.18 -2.18 1.05
C ASP A 451 13.52 -2.69 -0.25
N ARG A 452 12.48 -2.00 -0.74
CA ARG A 452 11.79 -2.34 -1.98
C ARG A 452 12.72 -2.24 -3.19
N HIS A 453 13.53 -1.19 -3.25
CA HIS A 453 14.55 -1.00 -4.28
C HIS A 453 15.53 -2.18 -4.32
N SER A 454 16.04 -2.61 -3.16
CA SER A 454 16.97 -3.75 -3.06
C SER A 454 16.38 -5.03 -3.64
N VAL A 455 15.10 -5.32 -3.38
CA VAL A 455 14.40 -6.48 -3.97
C VAL A 455 14.24 -6.31 -5.48
N GLU A 456 13.90 -5.11 -5.94
CA GLU A 456 13.72 -4.80 -7.35
C GLU A 456 15.04 -4.88 -8.15
N VAL A 457 16.18 -4.56 -7.55
CA VAL A 457 17.50 -4.79 -8.15
C VAL A 457 17.70 -6.28 -8.41
N VAL A 458 17.43 -7.13 -7.42
CA VAL A 458 17.61 -8.58 -7.52
C VAL A 458 16.80 -9.19 -8.66
N THR A 459 15.57 -8.74 -8.87
CA THR A 459 14.71 -9.29 -9.94
C THR A 459 15.20 -9.02 -11.35
N ARG A 460 16.12 -8.05 -11.51
CA ARG A 460 16.75 -7.72 -12.80
C ARG A 460 18.10 -8.40 -13.02
N LEU A 461 18.63 -9.12 -12.02
CA LEU A 461 19.90 -9.84 -12.13
C LEU A 461 19.70 -11.17 -12.86
N GLY A 462 20.50 -11.37 -13.92
CA GLY A 462 20.45 -12.56 -14.77
C GLY A 462 21.65 -13.48 -14.60
N ARG A 463 21.55 -14.68 -15.17
CA ARG A 463 22.66 -15.65 -15.22
C ARG A 463 23.61 -15.43 -16.40
N GLU A 464 23.29 -14.53 -17.30
CA GLU A 464 24.10 -14.21 -18.47
C GLU A 464 24.98 -13.01 -18.16
N THR A 465 26.29 -13.13 -18.43
CA THR A 465 27.24 -12.04 -18.26
C THR A 465 27.11 -11.03 -19.42
N PRO A 466 27.65 -9.81 -19.31
CA PRO A 466 27.60 -8.81 -20.37
C PRO A 466 28.26 -9.23 -21.70
N ARG A 467 29.01 -10.35 -21.66
CA ARG A 467 29.73 -10.97 -22.79
C ARG A 467 28.97 -12.14 -23.44
N GLY A 468 27.78 -12.49 -22.93
CA GLY A 468 26.98 -13.62 -23.41
C GLY A 468 27.41 -14.98 -22.86
N ASN A 469 28.32 -15.01 -21.89
CA ASN A 469 28.66 -16.22 -21.15
C ASN A 469 27.64 -16.46 -20.02
N ARG A 470 27.63 -17.65 -19.44
CA ARG A 470 26.80 -17.95 -18.26
C ARG A 470 27.65 -17.91 -17.00
N TYR A 471 27.21 -17.17 -15.97
CA TYR A 471 27.80 -17.26 -14.62
C TYR A 471 27.64 -18.69 -14.08
N ASP A 472 28.69 -19.20 -13.44
CA ASP A 472 28.55 -20.41 -12.63
C ASP A 472 27.65 -20.14 -11.41
N ASP A 473 27.30 -21.22 -10.69
CA ASP A 473 26.38 -21.10 -9.57
C ASP A 473 26.95 -20.25 -8.42
N ARG A 474 28.26 -20.27 -8.16
CA ARG A 474 28.85 -19.52 -7.04
C ARG A 474 28.87 -18.03 -7.32
N HIS A 475 29.24 -17.62 -8.54
CA HIS A 475 29.24 -16.21 -8.94
C HIS A 475 27.82 -15.66 -9.06
N TYR A 476 26.87 -16.44 -9.58
CA TYR A 476 25.48 -16.02 -9.63
C TYR A 476 24.88 -15.86 -8.22
N GLN A 477 25.20 -16.76 -7.28
CA GLN A 477 24.82 -16.61 -5.88
C GLN A 477 25.40 -15.34 -5.27
N ALA A 478 26.69 -15.07 -5.48
CA ALA A 478 27.32 -13.84 -5.02
C ALA A 478 26.66 -12.59 -5.63
N LEU A 479 26.33 -12.61 -6.92
CA LEU A 479 25.65 -11.50 -7.58
C LEU A 479 24.26 -11.22 -6.97
N LEU A 480 23.45 -12.26 -6.73
CA LEU A 480 22.15 -12.11 -6.07
C LEU A 480 22.27 -11.57 -4.64
N LEU A 481 23.24 -12.07 -3.86
CA LEU A 481 23.50 -11.61 -2.51
C LEU A 481 24.02 -10.17 -2.48
N ALA A 482 24.85 -9.78 -3.43
CA ALA A 482 25.26 -8.39 -3.61
C ALA A 482 24.06 -7.50 -3.96
N GLY A 483 23.17 -7.97 -4.86
CA GLY A 483 21.94 -7.26 -5.21
C GLY A 483 21.06 -6.91 -4.01
N ILE A 484 20.76 -7.90 -3.15
CA ILE A 484 19.88 -7.67 -1.98
C ILE A 484 20.56 -6.87 -0.86
N LEU A 485 21.90 -6.81 -0.83
CA LEU A 485 22.67 -6.14 0.22
C LEU A 485 23.36 -4.83 -0.21
N HIS A 486 23.34 -4.44 -1.49
CA HIS A 486 24.13 -3.31 -1.99
C HIS A 486 23.88 -1.99 -1.22
N ASP A 487 22.63 -1.77 -0.83
CA ASP A 487 22.18 -0.56 -0.15
C ASP A 487 21.95 -0.75 1.36
N ILE A 488 22.36 -1.89 1.94
CA ILE A 488 22.13 -2.20 3.37
C ILE A 488 22.78 -1.18 4.33
N GLY A 489 23.75 -0.41 3.83
CA GLY A 489 24.44 0.65 4.53
C GLY A 489 23.73 2.02 4.51
N LYS A 490 22.62 2.20 3.77
CA LYS A 490 21.84 3.46 3.71
C LYS A 490 21.04 3.69 5.00
N ARG A 491 21.78 3.95 6.08
CA ARG A 491 21.32 4.04 7.46
C ARG A 491 21.38 5.48 7.96
N PRO A 492 20.69 5.86 9.05
CA PRO A 492 20.69 7.24 9.51
C PRO A 492 22.10 7.62 9.95
N GLY A 493 22.58 8.79 9.53
CA GLY A 493 23.88 9.34 9.94
C GLY A 493 25.10 8.72 9.24
N VAL A 494 24.91 7.85 8.24
CA VAL A 494 26.01 7.25 7.48
C VAL A 494 26.30 8.07 6.22
N ALA A 495 27.54 8.54 6.09
CA ALA A 495 27.98 9.32 4.92
C ALA A 495 28.43 8.44 3.74
N ASP A 496 29.27 7.43 4.00
CA ASP A 496 29.70 6.44 3.00
C ASP A 496 28.91 5.14 3.21
N HIS A 497 27.73 5.06 2.57
CA HIS A 497 26.85 3.90 2.71
C HIS A 497 27.42 2.65 2.03
N ALA A 498 28.33 2.81 1.05
CA ALA A 498 28.97 1.67 0.39
C ALA A 498 29.99 1.01 1.32
N ALA A 499 30.80 1.79 2.07
CA ALA A 499 31.68 1.27 3.12
C ALA A 499 30.91 0.50 4.18
N GLU A 500 29.86 1.15 4.70
CA GLU A 500 29.05 0.59 5.78
C GLU A 500 28.27 -0.64 5.31
N GLY A 501 27.78 -0.61 4.07
CA GLY A 501 27.14 -1.73 3.40
C GLY A 501 28.08 -2.93 3.31
N ALA A 502 29.33 -2.73 2.87
CA ALA A 502 30.33 -3.79 2.77
C ALA A 502 30.65 -4.43 4.14
N ARG A 503 30.78 -3.61 5.19
CA ARG A 503 30.98 -4.08 6.57
C ARG A 503 29.81 -4.97 7.04
N HIS A 504 28.59 -4.55 6.77
CA HIS A 504 27.38 -5.31 7.10
C HIS A 504 27.26 -6.57 6.26
N ALA A 505 27.46 -6.50 4.94
CA ALA A 505 27.39 -7.66 4.05
C ALA A 505 28.36 -8.77 4.49
N SER A 506 29.61 -8.42 4.82
CA SER A 506 30.57 -9.39 5.37
C SER A 506 30.06 -10.07 6.64
N THR A 507 29.45 -9.29 7.56
CA THR A 507 28.93 -9.81 8.84
C THR A 507 27.72 -10.71 8.64
N VAL A 508 26.78 -10.29 7.79
CA VAL A 508 25.57 -11.05 7.41
C VAL A 508 25.95 -12.40 6.81
N LEU A 509 26.83 -12.41 5.80
CA LEU A 509 27.18 -13.63 5.09
C LEU A 509 28.01 -14.61 5.94
N LYS A 510 28.84 -14.10 6.86
CA LYS A 510 29.51 -14.93 7.87
C LYS A 510 28.52 -15.65 8.78
N ARG A 511 27.48 -14.95 9.25
CA ARG A 511 26.41 -15.57 10.06
C ARG A 511 25.60 -16.59 9.27
N MET A 512 25.34 -16.29 7.99
CA MET A 512 24.68 -17.23 7.08
C MET A 512 25.52 -18.48 6.80
N GLY A 513 26.84 -18.43 7.01
CA GLY A 513 27.75 -19.56 6.81
C GLY A 513 28.20 -19.76 5.36
N PHE A 514 28.31 -18.68 4.59
CA PHE A 514 28.87 -18.73 3.23
C PHE A 514 30.40 -18.87 3.22
N ASP A 515 30.94 -19.44 2.15
CA ASP A 515 32.38 -19.57 1.95
C ASP A 515 33.09 -18.22 1.80
N ARG A 516 34.39 -18.20 2.12
CA ARG A 516 35.22 -16.98 2.13
C ARG A 516 35.20 -16.24 0.78
N ASP A 517 35.21 -16.96 -0.33
CA ASP A 517 35.24 -16.34 -1.66
C ASP A 517 33.93 -15.61 -1.97
N ILE A 518 32.77 -16.22 -1.64
CA ILE A 518 31.45 -15.57 -1.81
C ILE A 518 31.36 -14.33 -0.92
N ILE A 519 31.80 -14.44 0.34
CA ILE A 519 31.82 -13.30 1.26
C ILE A 519 32.67 -12.17 0.67
N TRP A 520 33.85 -12.49 0.13
CA TRP A 520 34.76 -11.52 -0.46
C TRP A 520 34.15 -10.85 -1.70
N TRP A 521 33.67 -11.63 -2.68
CA TRP A 521 33.02 -11.09 -3.89
C TRP A 521 31.85 -10.18 -3.54
N VAL A 522 30.95 -10.60 -2.65
CA VAL A 522 29.81 -9.78 -2.25
C VAL A 522 30.27 -8.51 -1.54
N THR A 523 31.21 -8.63 -0.60
CA THR A 523 31.73 -7.47 0.15
C THR A 523 32.35 -6.43 -0.81
N LEU A 524 33.11 -6.90 -1.81
CA LEU A 524 33.74 -6.03 -2.80
C LEU A 524 32.69 -5.40 -3.73
N LEU A 525 31.74 -6.18 -4.24
CA LEU A 525 30.65 -5.66 -5.09
C LEU A 525 29.81 -4.62 -4.34
N VAL A 526 29.47 -4.87 -3.07
CA VAL A 526 28.74 -3.90 -2.24
C VAL A 526 29.59 -2.66 -1.96
N ARG A 527 30.91 -2.80 -1.79
CA ARG A 527 31.81 -1.65 -1.60
C ARG A 527 31.89 -0.77 -2.86
N GLU A 528 31.91 -1.40 -4.02
CA GLU A 528 32.17 -0.72 -5.31
C GLU A 528 30.92 -0.49 -6.16
N HIS A 529 29.70 -0.73 -5.62
CA HIS A 529 28.46 -0.73 -6.41
C HIS A 529 28.16 0.61 -7.12
N LEU A 530 28.70 1.72 -6.64
CA LEU A 530 28.58 3.05 -7.28
C LEU A 530 29.73 3.34 -8.26
N THR A 531 30.87 2.69 -8.09
CA THR A 531 32.15 3.06 -8.70
C THR A 531 32.07 3.09 -10.22
N LEU A 532 31.46 2.07 -10.84
CA LEU A 532 31.34 2.03 -12.30
C LEU A 532 30.46 3.17 -12.84
N SER A 533 29.37 3.53 -12.15
CA SER A 533 28.51 4.65 -12.56
C SER A 533 29.21 6.00 -12.34
N GLU A 534 29.97 6.15 -11.26
CA GLU A 534 30.74 7.38 -10.97
C GLU A 534 31.84 7.59 -12.01
N PHE A 535 32.62 6.55 -12.32
CA PHE A 535 33.65 6.61 -13.35
C PHE A 535 33.05 6.91 -14.72
N ALA A 536 31.97 6.23 -15.10
CA ALA A 536 31.32 6.43 -16.40
C ALA A 536 30.77 7.85 -16.60
N THR A 537 30.45 8.59 -15.53
CA THR A 537 29.88 9.94 -15.61
C THR A 537 30.89 11.05 -15.32
N GLY A 538 31.97 10.75 -14.59
CA GLY A 538 32.94 11.74 -14.11
C GLY A 538 34.35 11.63 -14.70
N GLN A 539 34.70 10.54 -15.37
CA GLN A 539 36.07 10.27 -15.85
C GLN A 539 36.14 10.04 -17.36
N ASN A 540 37.33 10.23 -17.94
CA ASN A 540 37.58 9.98 -19.36
C ASN A 540 37.92 8.49 -19.61
N PRO A 541 37.08 7.71 -20.31
CA PRO A 541 37.34 6.29 -20.57
C PRO A 541 38.54 6.04 -21.50
N ASN A 542 39.06 7.06 -22.19
CA ASN A 542 40.24 6.92 -23.05
C ASN A 542 41.56 7.16 -22.30
N ASP A 543 41.52 7.58 -21.03
CA ASP A 543 42.72 7.68 -20.19
C ASP A 543 43.06 6.28 -19.64
N PRO A 544 44.21 5.69 -20.00
CA PRO A 544 44.59 4.35 -19.53
C PRO A 544 44.72 4.27 -18.01
N ASN A 545 45.01 5.38 -17.31
CA ASN A 545 45.10 5.37 -15.84
C ASN A 545 43.72 5.18 -15.20
N VAL A 546 42.64 5.65 -15.84
CA VAL A 546 41.27 5.51 -15.33
C VAL A 546 40.81 4.05 -15.43
N GLY A 547 41.11 3.39 -16.56
CA GLY A 547 40.82 1.97 -16.75
C GLY A 547 41.62 1.08 -15.78
N ASP A 548 42.90 1.37 -15.59
CA ASP A 548 43.77 0.68 -14.65
C ASP A 548 43.33 0.89 -13.19
N GLU A 549 42.94 2.12 -12.82
CA GLU A 549 42.43 2.42 -11.48
C GLU A 549 41.16 1.61 -11.19
N LEU A 550 40.17 1.61 -12.11
CA LEU A 550 38.96 0.83 -11.92
C LEU A 550 39.26 -0.68 -11.86
N ALA A 551 40.22 -1.16 -12.66
CA ALA A 551 40.64 -2.56 -12.63
C ALA A 551 41.30 -2.95 -11.30
N SER A 552 42.14 -2.06 -10.75
CA SER A 552 42.80 -2.27 -9.47
C SER A 552 41.81 -2.41 -8.30
N ARG A 553 40.68 -1.69 -8.34
CA ARG A 553 39.61 -1.81 -7.32
C ARG A 553 38.89 -3.15 -7.37
N LEU A 554 38.99 -3.87 -8.48
CA LEU A 554 38.38 -5.19 -8.69
C LEU A 554 39.43 -6.31 -8.72
N ASP A 555 40.62 -6.06 -8.17
CA ASP A 555 41.77 -6.98 -8.16
C ASP A 555 42.13 -7.53 -9.55
N HIS A 556 41.85 -6.76 -10.61
CA HIS A 556 42.01 -7.13 -12.01
C HIS A 556 41.25 -8.43 -12.39
N ASP A 557 40.16 -8.75 -11.68
CA ASP A 557 39.32 -9.91 -11.99
C ASP A 557 38.24 -9.53 -13.03
N PRO A 558 38.31 -10.06 -14.26
CA PRO A 558 37.35 -9.75 -15.32
C PRO A 558 35.92 -10.21 -14.99
N LEU A 559 35.73 -11.16 -14.08
CA LEU A 559 34.41 -11.64 -13.69
C LEU A 559 33.76 -10.72 -12.64
N LEU A 560 34.56 -10.11 -11.75
CA LEU A 560 34.06 -9.07 -10.84
C LEU A 560 33.62 -7.82 -11.60
N LEU A 561 34.31 -7.47 -12.70
CA LEU A 561 33.86 -6.39 -13.59
C LEU A 561 32.51 -6.71 -14.25
N ASP A 562 32.33 -7.94 -14.74
CA ASP A 562 31.05 -8.39 -15.30
C ASP A 562 29.91 -8.28 -14.27
N MET A 563 30.14 -8.78 -13.05
CA MET A 563 29.16 -8.73 -11.96
C MET A 563 28.86 -7.28 -11.54
N LEU A 564 29.87 -6.42 -11.44
CA LEU A 564 29.68 -5.00 -11.11
C LEU A 564 28.87 -4.28 -12.20
N PHE A 565 29.11 -4.59 -13.48
CA PHE A 565 28.32 -4.06 -14.58
C PHE A 565 26.84 -4.47 -14.46
N ASP A 566 26.57 -5.75 -14.21
CA ASP A 566 25.20 -6.23 -14.06
C ASP A 566 24.49 -5.64 -12.83
N LEU A 567 25.20 -5.49 -11.71
CA LEU A 567 24.70 -4.81 -10.52
C LEU A 567 24.37 -3.35 -10.80
N THR A 568 25.28 -2.62 -11.45
CA THR A 568 25.10 -1.20 -11.84
C THR A 568 23.91 -1.05 -12.80
N ARG A 569 23.75 -1.99 -13.74
CA ARG A 569 22.62 -2.03 -14.67
C ARG A 569 21.29 -2.27 -13.97
N ALA A 570 21.24 -3.24 -13.08
CA ALA A 570 20.05 -3.57 -12.31
C ALA A 570 19.64 -2.40 -11.40
N ASP A 571 20.60 -1.80 -10.68
CA ASP A 571 20.40 -0.62 -9.81
C ASP A 571 19.92 0.61 -10.58
N GLY A 572 20.58 0.94 -11.70
CA GLY A 572 20.16 2.08 -12.53
C GLY A 572 18.80 1.91 -13.20
N SER A 573 18.31 0.68 -13.35
CA SER A 573 17.00 0.37 -13.97
C SER A 573 15.87 0.17 -12.96
N SER A 574 16.16 0.03 -11.66
CA SER A 574 15.17 -0.12 -10.58
C SER A 574 14.58 1.17 -10.06
N LEU A 575 15.11 2.32 -10.47
CA LEU A 575 14.71 3.64 -9.99
C LEU A 575 13.27 4.07 -10.37
N GLY A 576 12.63 3.40 -11.34
CA GLY A 576 11.19 3.39 -11.59
C GLY A 576 10.48 4.76 -11.74
N ALA A 577 10.24 5.24 -12.97
CA ALA A 577 9.34 6.38 -13.24
C ALA A 577 7.88 5.94 -13.47
N THR A 578 6.88 6.74 -13.06
CA THR A 578 5.45 6.74 -13.54
C THR A 578 4.76 8.06 -13.14
N SER A 579 3.69 8.58 -13.75
CA SER A 579 2.89 8.23 -14.95
C SER A 579 2.07 9.48 -15.35
N GLY A 580 2.14 9.93 -16.61
CA GLY A 580 1.35 11.05 -17.13
C GLY A 580 2.09 12.04 -18.06
N GLU A 581 3.41 11.97 -18.20
CA GLU A 581 4.16 12.98 -18.96
C GLU A 581 4.57 12.53 -20.38
N THR A 582 4.22 13.38 -21.33
CA THR A 582 4.64 13.37 -22.72
C THR A 582 6.16 13.25 -22.82
N ILE A 583 6.62 12.08 -23.24
CA ILE A 583 7.94 11.68 -23.74
C ILE A 583 8.93 12.84 -23.98
N SER A 584 9.60 13.31 -22.92
CA SER A 584 11.05 13.54 -22.92
C SER A 584 11.60 13.65 -21.49
N LYS A 585 12.54 12.73 -21.16
CA LYS A 585 13.54 12.73 -20.06
C LYS A 585 13.34 11.67 -18.96
N GLN A 586 13.87 10.50 -19.32
CA GLN A 586 14.12 9.29 -18.53
C GLN A 586 15.11 9.56 -17.38
N TYR A 587 14.68 9.48 -16.12
CA TYR A 587 15.56 9.15 -15.00
C TYR A 587 15.41 7.64 -14.73
N GLY A 588 16.28 6.86 -15.37
CA GLY A 588 16.35 5.39 -15.39
C GLY A 588 17.32 4.97 -16.49
N TRP A 589 17.88 3.76 -16.44
CA TRP A 589 18.88 3.21 -17.39
C TRP A 589 18.56 3.53 -18.86
N SER A 590 19.07 4.68 -19.33
CA SER A 590 18.78 5.21 -20.66
C SER A 590 19.79 4.64 -21.65
N LYS A 591 19.47 4.64 -22.95
CA LYS A 591 20.44 4.22 -23.99
C LYS A 591 21.77 4.98 -23.88
N TRP A 592 21.71 6.26 -23.52
CA TRP A 592 22.90 7.08 -23.29
C TRP A 592 23.70 6.64 -22.07
N ARG A 593 23.04 6.39 -20.93
CA ARG A 593 23.72 5.93 -19.71
C ARG A 593 24.29 4.52 -19.89
N GLU A 594 23.56 3.64 -20.57
CA GLU A 594 24.05 2.33 -20.99
C GLU A 594 25.31 2.46 -21.82
N THR A 595 25.35 3.40 -22.78
CA THR A 595 26.50 3.62 -23.65
C THR A 595 27.71 4.10 -22.84
N LEU A 596 27.53 5.04 -21.91
CA LEU A 596 28.60 5.52 -21.03
C LEU A 596 29.17 4.41 -20.15
N VAL A 597 28.30 3.69 -19.45
CA VAL A 597 28.70 2.60 -18.55
C VAL A 597 29.37 1.47 -19.35
N ARG A 598 28.84 1.11 -20.52
CA ARG A 598 29.43 0.10 -21.41
C ARG A 598 30.78 0.54 -21.99
N THR A 599 30.95 1.84 -22.25
CA THR A 599 32.25 2.39 -22.70
C THR A 599 33.29 2.29 -21.59
N MET A 600 32.94 2.69 -20.36
CA MET A 600 33.84 2.57 -19.21
C MET A 600 34.16 1.11 -18.88
N TYR A 601 33.17 0.22 -18.96
CA TYR A 601 33.36 -1.23 -18.83
C TYR A 601 34.38 -1.76 -19.85
N ASN A 602 34.24 -1.40 -21.13
CA ASN A 602 35.16 -1.85 -22.18
C ASN A 602 36.58 -1.29 -21.98
N ALA A 603 36.70 -0.02 -21.58
CA ALA A 603 37.98 0.60 -21.27
C ALA A 603 38.68 -0.14 -20.14
N THR A 604 37.99 -0.35 -19.02
CA THR A 604 38.50 -1.09 -17.86
C THR A 604 38.86 -2.53 -18.21
N ARG A 605 38.06 -3.18 -19.06
CA ARG A 605 38.28 -4.57 -19.48
C ARG A 605 39.61 -4.77 -20.21
N TYR A 606 40.13 -3.74 -20.87
CA TYR A 606 41.45 -3.79 -21.50
C TYR A 606 42.59 -3.98 -20.49
N HIS A 607 42.37 -3.58 -19.23
CA HIS A 607 43.33 -3.68 -18.13
C HIS A 607 43.10 -4.91 -17.22
N MET A 608 42.09 -5.75 -17.53
CA MET A 608 41.79 -7.01 -16.82
C MET A 608 42.46 -8.20 -17.51
#